data_AF-A0A6P5XH21-F1
#
_entry.id   AF-A0A6P5XH21-F1
#
_cell.length_a   1.000
_cell.length_b   1.000
_cell.length_c   1.000
_cell.angle_alpha   90.00
_cell.angle_beta   90.00
_cell.angle_gamma   90.00
#
_symmetry.space_group_name_H-M   'P 1'
#
loop_
_entity.id
_entity.type
_entity.pdbx_description
1 polymer ?
#
loop_
_entity_poly.entity_id
_entity_poly.type
_entity_poly.pdbx_seq_one_letter_code
_entity_poly.pdbx_strand_id
1 'polypeptide(L)'
;MKMGICGVMVSNVPGFSSQGGLIERRGGSEFSKYKFIAKVKMEITVSKDQVEAIIGKIVEEAKVGEIGVGKIFVVPVSDVIRVRTGEHGEKTERMIGGCADMLATSST
;
A
#
# COMPACT_ATOMS: atom_id res chain seq x y z
N MET A 1 -8.05 10.21 10.54
CA MET A 1 -6.88 9.58 9.90
C MET A 1 -5.64 10.43 10.18
N LYS A 2 -4.73 9.97 11.05
CA LYS A 2 -3.61 10.76 11.61
C LYS A 2 -2.51 11.20 10.61
N MET A 3 -2.61 10.83 9.33
CA MET A 3 -1.60 11.13 8.30
C MET A 3 -2.14 11.94 7.11
N GLY A 4 -3.43 12.28 7.08
CA GLY A 4 -4.00 13.04 5.96
C GLY A 4 -3.97 12.30 4.62
N ILE A 5 -3.85 10.96 4.66
CA ILE A 5 -4.13 10.10 3.49
C ILE A 5 -5.65 10.04 3.36
N CYS A 6 -6.19 10.76 2.37
CA CYS A 6 -7.63 10.93 2.25
C CYS A 6 -8.25 10.06 1.13
N GLY A 7 -7.43 9.35 0.36
CA GLY A 7 -7.87 8.36 -0.63
C GLY A 7 -7.11 7.04 -0.49
N VAL A 8 -7.81 5.95 -0.17
CA VAL A 8 -7.25 4.60 -0.10
C VAL A 8 -8.22 3.64 -0.78
N MET A 9 -7.70 2.79 -1.66
CA MET A 9 -8.44 1.66 -2.20
C MET A 9 -7.96 0.38 -1.53
N VAL A 10 -8.91 -0.47 -1.11
CA VAL A 10 -8.63 -1.72 -0.41
C VAL A 10 -9.33 -2.85 -1.16
N SER A 11 -8.59 -3.92 -1.45
CA SER A 11 -9.14 -5.12 -2.09
C SER A 11 -8.61 -6.38 -1.40
N ASN A 12 -9.46 -7.41 -1.32
CA ASN A 12 -9.07 -8.72 -0.84
C ASN A 12 -8.49 -9.52 -2.01
N VAL A 13 -7.26 -10.01 -1.86
CA VAL A 13 -6.55 -10.74 -2.90
C VAL A 13 -6.01 -12.08 -2.37
N PRO A 14 -6.12 -13.17 -3.13
CA PRO A 14 -5.39 -14.39 -2.81
C PRO A 14 -3.89 -14.13 -3.03
N GLY A 15 -3.09 -14.33 -2.00
CA GLY A 15 -1.65 -14.12 -2.03
C GLY A 15 -0.88 -15.41 -1.78
N PHE A 16 0.26 -15.54 -2.44
CA PHE A 16 1.24 -16.58 -2.18
C PHE A 16 2.60 -15.93 -1.97
N SER A 17 3.38 -16.43 -1.02
CA SER A 17 4.76 -16.01 -0.82
C SER A 17 5.60 -17.24 -0.53
N SER A 18 6.47 -17.61 -1.47
CA SER A 18 7.50 -18.63 -1.27
C SER A 18 8.63 -18.03 -0.44
N GLN A 19 8.42 -17.84 0.86
CA GLN A 19 9.53 -17.65 1.78
C GLN A 19 10.16 -19.02 1.97
N GLY A 20 11.35 -19.19 1.39
CA GLY A 20 12.02 -20.48 1.17
C GLY A 20 12.42 -21.22 2.45
N GLY A 21 11.45 -21.77 3.16
CA GLY A 21 11.63 -22.72 4.25
C GLY A 21 11.07 -24.07 3.84
N LEU A 22 11.97 -24.96 3.41
CA LEU A 22 11.79 -26.38 3.14
C LEU A 22 10.55 -26.77 2.31
N ILE A 23 10.74 -26.89 0.99
CA ILE A 23 9.89 -27.77 0.19
C ILE A 23 10.10 -29.18 0.77
N GLU A 24 9.19 -29.64 1.63
CA GLU A 24 9.06 -31.05 1.96
C GLU A 24 8.80 -31.82 0.67
N ARG A 25 9.86 -32.24 -0.01
CA ARG A 25 9.81 -33.27 -1.04
C ARG A 25 9.53 -34.59 -0.32
N ARG A 26 8.27 -34.82 0.02
CA ARG A 26 7.77 -36.15 0.34
C ARG A 26 7.33 -36.78 -0.98
N GLY A 27 8.01 -37.86 -1.33
CA GLY A 27 8.05 -38.42 -2.68
C GLY A 27 6.70 -38.87 -3.24
N GLY A 28 6.65 -38.87 -4.57
CA GLY A 28 5.67 -39.60 -5.36
C GLY A 28 4.31 -38.94 -5.43
N SER A 29 4.02 -38.32 -6.58
CA SER A 29 2.69 -37.85 -7.01
C SER A 29 1.93 -36.95 -6.02
N GLU A 30 2.05 -35.64 -6.20
CA GLU A 30 0.97 -34.78 -6.68
C GLU A 30 1.44 -33.32 -6.55
N PHE A 31 1.10 -32.52 -7.55
CA PHE A 31 1.30 -31.07 -7.53
C PHE A 31 0.86 -30.52 -6.17
N SER A 32 1.80 -30.02 -5.37
CA SER A 32 1.47 -29.32 -4.13
C SER A 32 0.46 -28.23 -4.49
N LYS A 33 -0.81 -28.44 -4.13
CA LYS A 33 -1.86 -27.44 -4.28
C LYS A 33 -1.33 -26.16 -3.68
N TYR A 34 -1.01 -25.18 -4.51
CA TYR A 34 -0.59 -23.85 -4.06
C TYR A 34 -1.71 -23.29 -3.19
N LYS A 35 -1.51 -23.33 -1.87
CA LYS A 35 -2.47 -22.81 -0.90
C LYS A 35 -2.34 -21.30 -0.88
N PHE A 36 -3.26 -20.61 -1.54
CA PHE A 36 -3.36 -19.16 -1.42
C PHE A 36 -3.84 -18.78 -0.02
N ILE A 37 -3.19 -17.78 0.55
CA ILE A 37 -3.60 -17.16 1.81
C ILE A 37 -4.28 -15.85 1.46
N ALA A 38 -5.43 -15.56 2.06
CA ALA A 38 -6.10 -14.28 1.87
C ALA A 38 -5.20 -13.14 2.37
N LYS A 39 -4.91 -12.18 1.50
CA LYS A 39 -4.15 -10.96 1.81
C LYS A 39 -4.99 -9.74 1.45
N VAL A 40 -4.69 -8.62 2.09
CA VAL A 40 -5.28 -7.32 1.74
C VAL A 40 -4.30 -6.57 0.85
N LYS A 41 -4.76 -6.10 -0.31
CA LYS A 41 -4.02 -5.17 -1.18
C LYS A 41 -4.55 -3.76 -0.92
N MET A 42 -3.65 -2.86 -0.52
CA MET A 42 -3.93 -1.44 -0.36
C MET A 42 -3.26 -0.68 -1.48
N GLU A 43 -4.00 0.22 -2.12
CA GLU A 43 -3.50 1.13 -3.14
C GLU A 43 -3.70 2.56 -2.66
N ILE A 44 -2.59 3.30 -2.62
CA ILE A 44 -2.52 4.64 -2.08
C ILE A 44 -1.76 5.48 -3.10
N THR A 45 -2.40 6.51 -3.64
CA THR A 45 -1.77 7.47 -4.56
C THR A 45 -1.49 8.74 -3.78
N VAL A 46 -0.25 9.21 -3.83
CA VAL A 46 0.23 10.39 -3.10
C VAL A 46 1.25 11.17 -3.91
N SER A 47 1.48 12.41 -3.49
CA SER A 47 2.56 13.23 -4.03
C SER A 47 3.93 12.66 -3.70
N LYS A 48 4.92 12.97 -4.53
CA LYS A 48 6.28 12.40 -4.44
C LYS A 48 6.96 12.68 -3.09
N ASP A 49 6.71 13.85 -2.52
CA ASP A 49 7.25 14.29 -1.23
C ASP A 49 6.70 13.50 -0.02
N GLN A 50 5.55 12.85 -0.16
CA GLN A 50 4.91 12.10 0.94
C GLN A 50 5.26 10.60 0.94
N VAL A 51 5.85 10.09 -0.14
CA VAL A 51 6.09 8.64 -0.35
C VAL A 51 6.86 8.02 0.82
N GLU A 52 8.00 8.59 1.18
CA GLU A 52 8.88 8.04 2.25
C GLU A 52 8.20 8.08 3.62
N ALA A 53 7.49 9.16 3.93
CA ALA A 53 6.78 9.30 5.20
C ALA A 53 5.69 8.23 5.36
N ILE A 54 4.97 7.94 4.28
CA ILE A 54 3.90 6.95 4.27
C ILE A 54 4.45 5.53 4.32
N ILE A 55 5.51 5.23 3.57
CA ILE A 55 6.19 3.92 3.65
C ILE A 55 6.67 3.66 5.08
N GLY A 56 7.37 4.63 5.69
CA GLY A 56 7.89 4.49 7.05
C GLY A 56 6.78 4.18 8.06
N LYS A 57 5.63 4.85 7.92
CA LYS A 57 4.48 4.63 8.79
C LYS A 57 3.75 3.32 8.54
N ILE A 58 3.56 2.90 7.30
CA ILE A 58 3.00 1.58 6.99
C ILE A 58 3.90 0.51 7.58
N VAL A 59 5.22 0.65 7.44
CA VAL A 59 6.18 -0.28 8.04
C VAL A 59 6.07 -0.26 9.56
N GLU A 60 6.07 0.89 10.22
CA GLU A 60 5.95 1.00 11.68
C GLU A 60 4.70 0.27 12.21
N GLU A 61 3.54 0.51 11.60
CA GLU A 61 2.26 -0.07 12.02
C GLU A 61 2.10 -1.55 11.63
N ALA A 62 2.63 -1.96 10.47
CA ALA A 62 2.50 -3.34 9.97
C ALA A 62 3.56 -4.30 10.51
N LYS A 63 4.64 -3.81 11.14
CA LYS A 63 5.78 -4.61 11.63
C LYS A 63 5.47 -5.50 12.86
N VAL A 64 4.22 -5.55 13.32
CA VAL A 64 3.81 -6.23 14.56
C VAL A 64 3.74 -7.78 14.44
N GLY A 65 4.12 -8.39 13.31
CA GLY A 65 3.95 -9.84 13.08
C GLY A 65 5.17 -10.59 12.51
N GLU A 66 5.17 -11.91 12.72
CA GLU A 66 6.10 -12.89 12.16
C GLU A 66 6.17 -12.88 10.62
N ILE A 67 7.19 -13.59 10.11
CA ILE A 67 7.48 -13.96 8.72
C ILE A 67 6.20 -14.05 7.87
N GLY A 68 6.02 -13.11 6.92
CA GLY A 68 4.82 -13.01 6.09
C GLY A 68 4.27 -11.60 5.88
N VAL A 69 4.93 -10.59 6.47
CA VAL A 69 4.59 -9.15 6.49
C VAL A 69 4.67 -8.50 5.10
N GLY A 70 3.81 -8.92 4.18
CA GLY A 70 3.52 -8.24 2.91
C GLY A 70 4.73 -7.86 2.05
N LYS A 71 4.49 -7.01 1.05
CA LYS A 71 5.49 -6.25 0.31
C LYS A 71 4.86 -4.92 -0.06
N ILE A 72 5.64 -3.85 -0.01
CA ILE A 72 5.22 -2.54 -0.51
C ILE A 72 5.85 -2.36 -1.89
N PHE A 73 5.03 -1.96 -2.86
CA PHE A 73 5.49 -1.63 -4.20
C PHE A 73 5.28 -0.13 -4.42
N VAL A 74 6.31 0.55 -4.90
CA VAL A 74 6.24 1.95 -5.30
C VAL A 74 6.20 1.98 -6.82
N VAL A 75 5.10 2.50 -7.38
CA VAL A 75 4.88 2.58 -8.82
C VAL A 75 4.67 4.05 -9.19
N PRO A 76 5.42 4.60 -10.17
CA PRO A 76 5.22 5.98 -10.60
C PRO A 76 3.87 6.14 -11.30
N VAL A 77 3.13 7.19 -10.93
CA VAL A 77 1.87 7.58 -11.56
C VAL A 77 2.11 8.84 -12.37
N SER A 78 1.75 8.82 -13.66
CA SER A 78 2.00 9.95 -14.56
C SER A 78 0.96 11.07 -14.44
N ASP A 79 -0.29 10.75 -14.13
CA ASP A 79 -1.37 11.75 -13.96
C ASP A 79 -2.47 11.20 -13.05
N VAL A 80 -3.20 12.11 -12.40
CA VAL A 80 -4.34 11.80 -11.51
C VAL A 80 -5.49 12.72 -11.86
N ILE A 81 -6.65 12.13 -12.15
CA ILE A 81 -7.82 12.85 -12.67
C ILE A 81 -8.99 12.73 -11.69
N ARG A 82 -9.54 13.86 -11.25
CA ARG A 82 -10.75 13.86 -10.41
C ARG A 82 -11.98 13.85 -11.30
N VAL A 83 -12.65 12.72 -11.41
CA VAL A 83 -13.82 12.54 -12.29
C VAL A 83 -14.90 13.62 -12.11
N ARG A 84 -15.14 14.06 -10.88
CA ARG A 84 -16.17 15.07 -10.59
C ARG A 84 -15.86 16.46 -11.18
N THR A 85 -14.60 16.86 -11.20
CA THR A 85 -14.18 18.23 -11.56
C THR A 85 -13.38 18.30 -12.84
N GLY A 86 -12.86 17.18 -13.34
CA GLY A 86 -11.92 17.13 -14.46
C GLY A 86 -10.56 17.75 -14.12
N GLU A 87 -10.23 17.92 -12.84
CA GLU A 87 -8.91 18.40 -12.42
C GLU A 87 -7.84 17.34 -12.69
N HIS A 88 -6.63 17.78 -13.03
CA HIS A 88 -5.46 16.94 -13.35
C HIS A 88 -4.26 17.25 -12.43
N GLY A 89 -3.31 16.32 -12.38
CA GLY A 89 -2.01 16.48 -11.72
C GLY A 89 -2.08 16.61 -10.19
N GLU A 90 -1.05 17.22 -9.59
CA GLU A 90 -0.89 17.29 -8.13
C GLU A 90 -2.04 17.99 -7.40
N LYS A 91 -2.75 18.91 -8.07
CA LYS A 91 -3.92 19.59 -7.48
C LYS A 91 -5.09 18.64 -7.23
N THR A 92 -5.17 17.55 -7.98
CA THR A 92 -6.20 16.51 -7.84
C THR A 92 -5.98 15.63 -6.63
N GLU A 93 -4.72 15.33 -6.31
CA GLU A 93 -4.35 14.49 -5.16
C GLU A 93 -4.64 15.22 -3.85
N ARG A 94 -4.48 16.55 -3.82
CA ARG A 94 -4.81 17.36 -2.63
C ARG A 94 -6.28 17.18 -2.25
N MET A 95 -6.48 16.68 -1.04
CA MET A 95 -7.76 16.63 -0.37
C MET A 95 -7.76 17.63 0.78
N ILE A 96 -8.90 18.30 0.96
CA ILE A 96 -9.12 19.24 2.06
C ILE A 96 -8.96 18.48 3.40
N GLY A 97 -8.05 18.94 4.25
CA GLY A 97 -7.68 18.25 5.50
C GLY A 97 -6.65 17.11 5.32
N GLY A 98 -6.00 17.05 4.15
CA GLY A 98 -4.97 16.08 3.82
C GLY A 98 -3.60 16.39 4.43
N CYS A 99 -2.60 15.56 4.11
CA CYS A 99 -1.26 15.66 4.69
C CYS A 99 -0.61 17.03 4.45
N ALA A 100 -0.81 17.59 3.24
CA ALA A 100 -0.33 18.91 2.86
C ALA A 100 -0.92 20.04 3.72
N ASP A 101 -2.22 19.96 4.05
CA ASP A 101 -2.90 20.96 4.88
C ASP A 101 -2.42 20.87 6.33
N MET A 102 -2.19 19.65 6.84
CA MET A 102 -1.68 19.45 8.20
C MET A 102 -0.24 19.96 8.39
N LEU A 103 0.63 19.77 7.37
CA LEU A 103 1.99 20.32 7.39
C LEU A 103 1.98 21.87 7.40
N ALA A 104 1.08 22.50 6.62
CA ALA A 104 0.93 23.96 6.59
C ALA A 104 0.43 24.54 7.92
N THR A 105 -0.45 23.84 8.65
CA THR A 105 -0.94 24.30 9.96
C THR A 105 0.04 24.12 11.11
N SER A 106 1.07 23.27 10.95
CA SER A 106 2.07 23.00 11.98
C SER A 106 3.23 24.00 12.03
N SER A 107 3.26 24.94 11.09
CA SER A 107 4.30 25.96 10.93
C SER A 107 3.84 27.38 11.33
N THR A 108 2.76 27.51 12.12
CA THR A 108 2.30 28.75 12.74
C THR A 108 2.15 28.59 14.25
#